data_AF-A0A2E3JS11-F1
#
_entry.id   AF-A0A2E3JS11-F1
#
_cell.length_a   1.000
_cell.length_b   1.000
_cell.length_c   1.000
_cell.angle_alpha   90.00
_cell.angle_beta   90.00
_cell.angle_gamma   90.00
#
_symmetry.space_group_name_H-M   'P 1'
#
loop_
_entity.id
_entity.type
_entity.pdbx_description
1 polymer ?
#
loop_
_entity_poly.entity_id
_entity_poly.type
_entity_poly.pdbx_seq_one_letter_code
_entity_poly.pdbx_strand_id
1 'polypeptide(L)' 'MLTFNPKFKFLIYLATTIASTYIGLQLTEALCIESCNLDKLLYIVFSNIVFLSGVILLIKLSEKSINEWEEE' A
#
# COMPACT_ATOMS: atom_id res chain seq x y z
N MET A 1 -12.98 17.23 12.50
CA MET A 1 -12.13 16.37 11.66
C MET A 1 -12.54 14.91 11.83
N LEU A 2 -13.48 14.47 11.02
CA LEU A 2 -13.79 13.07 10.77
C LEU A 2 -12.55 12.35 10.25
N THR A 3 -12.25 11.22 10.88
CA THR A 3 -11.17 10.32 10.47
C THR A 3 -11.69 8.89 10.46
N PHE A 4 -11.14 8.05 9.60
CA PHE A 4 -11.50 6.63 9.59
C PHE A 4 -11.13 5.97 10.92
N ASN A 5 -11.95 5.01 11.33
CA ASN A 5 -11.67 4.20 12.50
C ASN A 5 -10.27 3.57 12.41
N PRO A 6 -9.41 3.69 13.45
CA PRO A 6 -8.06 3.15 13.44
C PRO A 6 -7.98 1.65 13.10
N LYS A 7 -8.96 0.86 13.57
CA LYS A 7 -9.04 -0.58 13.25
C LYS A 7 -9.29 -0.81 11.76
N PHE A 8 -10.11 0.03 11.14
CA PHE A 8 -10.39 -0.05 9.71
C PHE A 8 -9.17 0.37 8.88
N LYS A 9 -8.46 1.44 9.28
CA LYS A 9 -7.19 1.85 8.65
C LYS A 9 -6.16 0.72 8.71
N PHE A 10 -6.06 0.04 9.86
CA PHE A 10 -5.17 -1.11 10.01
C PHE A 10 -5.52 -2.24 9.03
N LEU A 11 -6.81 -2.58 8.86
CA LEU A 11 -7.23 -3.58 7.88
C LEU A 11 -6.86 -3.20 6.45
N ILE A 12 -7.02 -1.92 6.09
CA ILE A 12 -6.62 -1.41 4.77
C ILE A 12 -5.11 -1.58 4.57
N TYR A 13 -4.29 -1.17 5.54
CA TYR A 13 -2.84 -1.32 5.46
C TYR A 13 -2.43 -2.79 5.36
N LEU A 14 -3.02 -3.66 6.18
CA LEU A 14 -2.75 -5.09 6.16
C LEU A 14 -3.08 -5.71 4.79
N ALA A 15 -4.27 -5.42 4.26
CA ALA A 15 -4.69 -5.90 2.94
C ALA A 15 -3.74 -5.38 1.83
N THR A 16 -3.32 -4.12 1.92
CA THR A 16 -2.37 -3.50 0.98
C THR A 16 -1.00 -4.16 1.04
N THR A 17 -0.49 -4.45 2.24
CA THR A 17 0.80 -5.16 2.42
C THR A 17 0.74 -6.57 1.83
N ILE A 18 -0.36 -7.32 2.06
CA ILE A 18 -0.53 -8.66 1.50
C ILE A 18 -0.56 -8.60 -0.03
N ALA A 19 -1.38 -7.71 -0.60
CA ALA A 19 -1.51 -7.56 -2.05
C ALA A 19 -0.19 -7.11 -2.70
N SER A 20 0.48 -6.09 -2.15
CA SER A 20 1.73 -5.57 -2.71
C SER A 20 2.91 -6.53 -2.55
N THR A 21 2.92 -7.35 -1.49
CA THR A 21 3.88 -8.45 -1.34
C THR A 21 3.68 -9.50 -2.43
N TYR A 22 2.43 -9.87 -2.73
CA TYR A 22 2.12 -10.75 -3.84
C TYR A 22 2.58 -10.19 -5.19
N ILE A 23 2.35 -8.89 -5.44
CA ILE A 23 2.86 -8.21 -6.64
C ILE A 23 4.39 -8.26 -6.71
N GLY A 24 5.10 -8.00 -5.60
CA GLY A 24 6.57 -8.09 -5.56
C GLY A 24 7.10 -9.49 -5.87
N LEU A 25 6.39 -10.54 -5.42
CA LEU A 25 6.70 -11.93 -5.78
C LEU A 25 6.51 -12.19 -7.28
N GLN A 26 5.39 -11.74 -7.85
CA GLN A 26 5.12 -11.87 -9.28
C GLN A 26 6.14 -11.10 -10.14
N LEU A 27 6.56 -9.91 -9.69
CA LEU A 27 7.64 -9.15 -10.35
C LEU A 27 8.96 -9.92 -10.37
N THR A 28 9.26 -10.61 -9.27
CA THR A 28 10.48 -11.43 -9.17
C THR A 28 10.47 -12.56 -10.19
N GLU A 29 9.34 -13.26 -10.32
CA GLU A 29 9.18 -14.35 -11.29
C GLU A 29 9.26 -13.85 -12.74
N ALA A 30 8.78 -12.63 -13.01
CA ALA A 30 8.76 -12.06 -14.35
C ALA A 30 10.10 -11.47 -14.80
N LEU A 31 10.90 -10.91 -13.88
CA LEU A 31 12.07 -10.10 -14.21
C LEU A 31 13.42 -10.75 -13.85
N CYS A 32 13.43 -11.78 -13.00
CA CYS A 32 14.69 -12.38 -12.59
C CYS A 32 15.29 -13.31 -13.66
N ILE A 33 16.56 -13.09 -13.98
CA ILE A 33 17.33 -13.92 -14.92
C ILE A 33 18.37 -14.78 -14.18
N GLU A 34 19.06 -14.24 -13.16
CA GLU A 34 20.04 -14.99 -12.35
C GLU A 34 20.18 -14.38 -10.93
N SER A 35 20.44 -15.20 -9.91
CA SER A 35 20.63 -14.78 -8.50
C SER A 35 19.48 -13.98 -7.86
N CYS A 36 18.25 -14.52 -7.91
CA CYS A 36 17.01 -13.82 -7.55
C CYS A 36 16.80 -13.45 -6.08
N ASN A 37 17.63 -13.88 -5.13
CA ASN A 37 17.31 -13.68 -3.71
C ASN A 37 17.33 -12.19 -3.31
N LEU A 38 18.27 -11.42 -3.87
CA LEU A 38 18.40 -9.99 -3.57
C LEU A 38 17.34 -9.18 -4.34
N ASP A 39 17.12 -9.51 -5.60
CA ASP A 39 16.07 -8.90 -6.44
C ASP A 39 14.67 -9.17 -5.89
N LYS A 40 14.42 -10.38 -5.38
CA LYS A 40 13.17 -10.74 -4.70
C LYS A 40 12.91 -9.82 -3.52
N LEU A 41 13.91 -9.63 -2.66
CA LEU A 41 13.79 -8.75 -1.51
C LEU A 41 13.51 -7.32 -1.97
N LEU A 42 14.26 -6.83 -2.96
CA LEU A 42 14.11 -5.48 -3.51
C LEU A 42 12.72 -5.25 -4.09
N TYR A 43 12.20 -6.16 -4.92
CA TYR A 43 10.89 -6.00 -5.55
C TYR A 43 9.74 -6.08 -4.53
N ILE A 44 9.84 -6.95 -3.52
CA ILE A 44 8.86 -6.99 -2.42
C ILE A 44 8.87 -5.68 -1.64
N VAL A 45 10.06 -5.22 -1.21
CA VAL A 45 10.20 -3.98 -0.43
C VAL A 45 9.73 -2.77 -1.24
N PHE A 46 10.17 -2.65 -2.49
CA PHE A 46 9.79 -1.56 -3.39
C PHE A 46 8.28 -1.54 -3.63
N SER A 47 7.67 -2.69 -3.94
CA SER A 47 6.22 -2.79 -4.14
C SER A 47 5.44 -2.39 -2.89
N ASN A 48 5.87 -2.85 -1.71
CA ASN A 48 5.24 -2.45 -0.45
C ASN A 48 5.34 -0.94 -0.20
N ILE A 49 6.51 -0.33 -0.42
CA ILE A 49 6.71 1.11 -0.24
C ILE A 49 5.78 1.92 -1.15
N VAL A 50 5.73 1.59 -2.45
CA VAL A 50 4.92 2.32 -3.43
C VAL A 50 3.44 2.22 -3.08
N PHE A 51 2.94 1.01 -2.83
CA PHE A 51 1.52 0.78 -2.56
C PHE A 51 1.09 1.36 -1.21
N LEU A 52 1.87 1.18 -0.14
CA LEU A 52 1.54 1.75 1.16
C LEU A 52 1.56 3.28 1.13
N SER A 53 2.53 3.89 0.44
CA SER A 53 2.58 5.35 0.27
C SER A 53 1.33 5.86 -0.45
N GLY A 54 0.92 5.20 -1.53
CA GLY A 54 -0.29 5.54 -2.27
C GLY A 54 -1.54 5.43 -1.40
N VAL A 55 -1.70 4.32 -0.67
CA VAL A 55 -2.87 4.10 0.20
C VAL A 55 -2.93 5.07 1.36
N ILE A 56 -1.79 5.40 1.99
CA ILE A 56 -1.73 6.45 3.04
C ILE A 56 -2.22 7.79 2.49
N LEU A 57 -1.80 8.15 1.27
CA LEU A 57 -2.23 9.39 0.63
C LEU A 57 -3.73 9.37 0.31
N LEU A 58 -4.25 8.27 -0.23
CA LEU A 58 -5.68 8.11 -0.53
C LEU A 58 -6.56 8.18 0.72
N ILE A 59 -6.13 7.58 1.84
CA ILE A 59 -6.85 7.68 3.11
C ILE A 59 -6.92 9.14 3.55
N LYS A 60 -5.80 9.87 3.53
CA LYS A 60 -5.78 11.28 3.92
C LYS A 60 -6.66 12.16 3.04
N LEU A 61 -6.63 11.94 1.72
CA LEU A 61 -7.49 12.67 0.79
C LEU A 61 -8.97 12.36 1.02
N SER A 62 -9.30 11.11 1.32
CA SER A 62 -10.67 10.69 1.62
C SER A 62 -11.17 11.33 2.91
N GLU A 63 -10.35 11.35 3.97
CA GLU A 63 -10.68 12.05 5.22
C GLU A 63 -10.87 13.54 4.99
N LYS A 64 -9.97 14.17 4.22
CA LYS A 64 -10.08 15.58 3.88
C LYS A 64 -11.40 15.86 3.14
N SER A 65 -11.72 15.07 2.11
CA SER A 65 -12.96 15.24 1.35
C SER A 65 -14.19 15.14 2.25
N ILE A 66 -14.29 14.12 3.10
CA ILE A 66 -15.45 13.94 4.01
C ILE A 66 -15.64 15.14 4.93
N ASN A 67 -14.55 15.75 5.42
CA ASN A 67 -14.62 16.94 6.25
C ASN A 67 -15.11 18.17 5.46
N GLU A 68 -14.65 18.34 4.22
CA GLU A 68 -15.10 19.45 3.37
C GLU A 68 -16.62 19.38 3.09
N TRP A 69 -17.20 18.19 2.95
CA TRP A 69 -18.66 18.01 2.79
C TRP A 69 -19.46 18.22 4.07
N GLU A 70 -18.87 18.09 5.26
CA GLU A 70 -19.55 18.30 6.55
C GLU A 70 -19.53 19.76 7.01
N GLU A 71 -18.54 20.52 6.54
CA GLU A 71 -18.42 21.96 6.83
C GLU A 71 -19.34 22.83 5.94
N GLU A 72 -20.05 22.25 4.97
CA GLU A 72 -21.16 22.85 4.20
C GLU A 72 -22.53 22.66 4.87
#